data_AF-A0A7K0I5Q4-F1
#
_entry.id   AF-A0A7K0I5Q4-F1
#
_cell.length_a   1.000
_cell.length_b   1.000
_cell.length_c   1.000
_cell.angle_alpha   90.00
_cell.angle_beta   90.00
_cell.angle_gamma   90.00
#
_symmetry.space_group_name_H-M   'P 1'
#
loop_
_entity.id
_entity.type
_entity.pdbx_description
1 polymer ?
#
loop_
_entity_poly.entity_id
_entity_poly.type
_entity_poly.pdbx_seq_one_letter_code
_entity_poly.pdbx_strand_id
1 'polypeptide(L)'
;MIDCKDEHILNVINYPEDLRKLPQEKLGEVCEELRQYIIDILSENPGHLGASLGTVELTVALHYVFNTPYDRIVWDVGHQAYGHKILTGRREAFHTLRKFKGISGFPNPGESEYDAFIAGHASNSISAAMGMSVASELKEE
;
A
#
# COMPACT_ATOMS: atom_id res chain seq x y z
N MET A 1 4.96 9.55 33.98
CA MET A 1 4.97 10.63 32.99
C MET A 1 5.65 10.13 31.74
N ILE A 2 4.86 9.58 30.81
CA ILE A 2 5.11 9.67 29.37
C ILE A 2 3.76 10.14 28.85
N ASP A 3 3.67 11.45 28.65
CA ASP A 3 2.54 12.16 28.11
C ASP A 3 3.06 12.85 26.86
N CYS A 4 2.71 12.30 25.69
CA CYS A 4 2.60 13.06 24.46
C CYS A 4 1.78 12.24 23.45
N LYS A 5 0.66 12.82 23.05
CA LYS A 5 -0.27 12.43 22.00
C LYS A 5 0.44 12.03 20.70
N ASP A 6 0.35 10.76 20.36
CA ASP A 6 0.13 10.28 19.00
C ASP A 6 -1.01 9.26 19.12
N GLU A 7 -2.26 9.74 19.10
CA GLU A 7 -3.45 8.94 19.38
C GLU A 7 -3.77 7.88 18.32
N HIS A 8 -2.99 7.81 17.23
CA HIS A 8 -3.24 6.93 16.09
C HIS A 8 -2.03 6.06 15.72
N ILE A 9 -2.21 4.74 15.73
CA ILE A 9 -1.14 3.78 15.38
C ILE A 9 -0.62 3.96 13.95
N LEU A 10 -1.47 4.43 13.04
CA LEU A 10 -1.08 4.70 11.65
C LEU A 10 -0.05 5.85 11.56
N ASN A 11 0.06 6.73 12.56
CA ASN A 11 1.05 7.82 12.60
C ASN A 11 2.48 7.35 12.76
N VAL A 12 2.69 6.17 13.34
CA VAL A 12 4.04 5.61 13.55
C VAL A 12 4.47 4.68 12.42
N ILE A 13 3.64 4.50 11.38
CA ILE A 13 3.91 3.61 10.25
C ILE A 13 4.14 4.45 8.99
N ASN A 14 5.40 4.67 8.64
CA ASN A 14 5.76 5.35 7.39
C ASN A 14 6.02 4.33 6.28
N TYR A 15 6.68 3.22 6.62
CA TYR A 15 7.05 2.16 5.68
C TYR A 15 6.71 0.77 6.23
N PRO A 16 6.68 -0.28 5.37
CA PRO A 16 6.39 -1.64 5.81
C PRO A 16 7.32 -2.17 6.92
N GLU A 17 8.55 -1.66 7.02
CA GLU A 17 9.46 -1.99 8.12
C GLU A 17 8.94 -1.55 9.49
N ASP A 18 8.23 -0.43 9.57
CA ASP A 18 7.62 0.04 10.81
C ASP A 18 6.43 -0.83 11.19
N LEU A 19 5.61 -1.20 10.21
CA LEU A 19 4.50 -2.13 10.36
C LEU A 19 4.98 -3.49 10.93
N ARG A 20 6.10 -4.02 10.44
CA ARG A 20 6.69 -5.29 10.90
C ARG A 20 7.25 -5.27 12.32
N LYS A 21 7.51 -4.08 12.90
CA LYS A 21 7.95 -3.94 14.31
C LYS A 21 6.78 -4.03 15.29
N LEU A 22 5.54 -3.89 14.82
CA LEU A 22 4.38 -3.94 15.67
C LEU A 22 4.06 -5.38 16.12
N PRO A 23 3.53 -5.57 17.33
CA PRO A 23 2.99 -6.86 17.73
C PRO A 23 1.80 -7.25 16.86
N GLN A 24 1.64 -8.54 16.57
CA GLN A 24 0.58 -9.03 15.68
C GLN A 24 -0.83 -8.65 16.16
N GLU A 25 -1.04 -8.54 17.48
CA GLU A 25 -2.32 -8.16 18.07
C GLU A 25 -2.73 -6.71 17.72
N LYS A 26 -1.77 -5.88 17.30
CA LYS A 26 -2.01 -4.49 16.87
C LYS A 26 -2.42 -4.37 15.41
N LEU A 27 -2.32 -5.42 14.59
CA LEU A 27 -2.65 -5.34 13.17
C LEU A 27 -4.13 -5.07 12.90
N GLY A 28 -5.02 -5.49 13.81
CA GLY A 28 -6.45 -5.13 13.74
C GLY A 28 -6.66 -3.62 13.84
N GLU A 29 -6.00 -2.97 14.79
CA GLU A 29 -6.03 -1.52 15.00
C GLU A 29 -5.49 -0.76 13.78
N VAL A 30 -4.39 -1.26 13.18
CA VAL A 30 -3.85 -0.72 11.91
C VAL A 30 -4.89 -0.79 10.79
N CYS A 31 -5.61 -1.92 10.67
CA CYS A 31 -6.64 -2.07 9.63
C CYS A 31 -7.81 -1.11 9.84
N GLU A 32 -8.26 -0.93 11.09
CA GLU A 32 -9.33 0.01 11.44
C GLU A 32 -8.96 1.45 11.10
N GLU A 33 -7.78 1.91 11.51
CA GLU A 33 -7.32 3.27 11.22
C GLU A 33 -7.04 3.50 9.74
N LEU A 34 -6.44 2.52 9.05
CA LEU A 34 -6.19 2.61 7.61
C LEU A 34 -7.50 2.72 6.83
N ARG A 35 -8.51 1.94 7.22
CA ARG A 35 -9.86 2.01 6.65
C ARG A 35 -10.48 3.38 6.87
N GLN A 36 -10.42 3.92 8.08
CA GLN A 36 -10.98 5.23 8.39
C GLN A 36 -10.27 6.33 7.59
N TYR A 37 -8.94 6.29 7.52
CA TYR A 37 -8.14 7.24 6.75
C TYR A 37 -8.51 7.25 5.25
N ILE A 38 -8.73 6.06 4.65
CA ILE A 38 -9.19 5.96 3.26
C ILE A 38 -10.58 6.60 3.10
N ILE A 39 -11.51 6.34 4.02
CA ILE A 39 -12.86 6.92 3.98
C ILE A 39 -12.78 8.45 4.05
N ASP A 40 -12.00 8.99 4.99
CA ASP A 40 -11.87 10.43 5.21
C ASP A 40 -11.33 11.14 3.96
N ILE A 41 -10.22 10.67 3.40
CA ILE A 41 -9.63 11.27 2.20
C ILE A 41 -10.57 11.16 0.99
N LEU A 42 -11.21 10.00 0.79
CA LEU A 42 -12.07 9.80 -0.39
C LEU A 42 -13.43 10.50 -0.27
N SER A 43 -13.83 10.94 0.92
CA SER A 43 -15.00 11.79 1.10
C SER A 43 -14.82 13.18 0.47
N GLU A 44 -13.59 13.69 0.43
CA GLU A 44 -13.23 14.98 -0.16
C GLU A 44 -12.59 14.86 -1.56
N ASN A 45 -11.92 13.73 -1.84
CA ASN A 45 -11.17 13.50 -3.07
C ASN A 45 -11.58 12.17 -3.73
N PRO A 46 -12.54 12.17 -4.69
CA PRO A 46 -13.12 10.95 -5.22
C PRO A 46 -12.12 9.96 -5.84
N GLY A 47 -12.31 8.68 -5.54
CA GLY A 47 -11.47 7.57 -6.01
C GLY A 47 -12.16 6.21 -5.84
N HIS A 48 -11.39 5.14 -5.98
CA HIS A 48 -11.90 3.76 -5.92
C HIS A 48 -12.10 3.26 -4.48
N LEU A 49 -13.17 3.71 -3.82
CA LEU A 49 -13.45 3.40 -2.41
C LEU A 49 -13.69 1.91 -2.16
N GLY A 50 -14.74 1.32 -2.74
CA GLY A 50 -15.18 -0.04 -2.40
C GLY A 50 -14.10 -1.11 -2.62
N ALA A 51 -13.37 -1.01 -3.73
CA ALA A 51 -12.28 -1.93 -4.03
C ALA A 51 -11.14 -1.82 -3.01
N SER A 52 -10.78 -0.59 -2.60
CA SER A 52 -9.72 -0.34 -1.64
C SER A 52 -10.08 -0.74 -0.20
N LEU A 53 -11.35 -0.56 0.19
CA LEU A 53 -11.82 -1.02 1.50
C LEU A 53 -11.83 -2.54 1.63
N GLY A 54 -12.08 -3.25 0.52
CA GLY A 54 -12.09 -4.71 0.47
C GLY A 54 -10.71 -5.37 0.58
N THR A 55 -9.62 -4.60 0.49
CA THR A 55 -8.24 -5.13 0.50
C THR A 55 -7.40 -4.61 1.67
N VAL A 56 -7.99 -3.90 2.63
CA VAL A 56 -7.27 -3.33 3.79
C VAL A 56 -6.50 -4.41 4.55
N GLU A 57 -7.19 -5.45 5.03
CA GLU A 57 -6.57 -6.53 5.80
C GLU A 57 -5.54 -7.29 4.98
N LEU A 58 -5.84 -7.58 3.71
CA LEU A 58 -4.92 -8.25 2.79
C LEU A 58 -3.64 -7.43 2.62
N THR A 59 -3.77 -6.12 2.42
CA THR A 59 -2.63 -5.21 2.25
C THR A 59 -1.74 -5.20 3.49
N VAL A 60 -2.34 -5.07 4.68
CA VAL A 60 -1.61 -5.08 5.95
C VAL A 60 -0.88 -6.41 6.13
N ALA A 61 -1.58 -7.54 5.92
CA ALA A 61 -0.98 -8.87 6.03
C ALA A 61 0.18 -9.08 5.05
N LEU A 62 0.03 -8.67 3.80
CA LEU A 62 1.09 -8.80 2.79
C LEU A 62 2.33 -7.99 3.18
N HIS A 63 2.20 -6.72 3.58
CA HIS A 63 3.34 -5.90 3.97
C HIS A 63 3.96 -6.28 5.32
N TYR A 64 3.17 -6.93 6.19
CA TYR A 64 3.66 -7.48 7.45
C TYR A 64 4.49 -8.76 7.24
N VAL A 65 4.09 -9.63 6.33
CA VAL A 65 4.77 -10.92 6.11
C VAL A 65 5.91 -10.83 5.11
N PHE A 66 5.72 -10.11 4.00
CA PHE A 66 6.72 -10.00 2.94
C PHE A 66 7.70 -8.84 3.19
N ASN A 67 8.95 -9.05 2.83
CA ASN A 67 10.01 -8.06 2.92
C ASN A 67 9.99 -7.10 1.73
N THR A 68 8.89 -6.37 1.53
CA THR A 68 8.83 -5.37 0.46
C THR A 68 9.78 -4.19 0.75
N PRO A 69 10.48 -3.65 -0.25
CA PRO A 69 10.30 -3.86 -1.69
C PRO A 69 11.17 -4.98 -2.30
N TYR A 70 11.97 -5.69 -1.51
CA TYR A 70 12.72 -6.87 -2.00
C TYR A 70 11.74 -7.91 -2.57
N ASP A 71 10.76 -8.30 -1.76
CA ASP A 71 9.62 -9.06 -2.23
C ASP A 71 8.67 -8.16 -3.02
N ARG A 72 8.34 -8.57 -4.24
CA ARG A 72 7.51 -7.77 -5.16
C ARG A 72 6.04 -8.14 -5.00
N ILE A 73 5.21 -7.18 -4.60
CA ILE A 73 3.76 -7.32 -4.60
C ILE A 73 3.19 -6.74 -5.90
N VAL A 74 2.42 -7.55 -6.63
CA VAL A 74 1.81 -7.20 -7.91
C VAL A 74 0.30 -7.07 -7.74
N TRP A 75 -0.24 -5.87 -7.95
CA TRP A 75 -1.68 -5.58 -7.90
C TRP A 75 -2.27 -5.51 -9.31
N ASP A 76 -3.17 -6.43 -9.69
CA ASP A 76 -3.88 -6.37 -10.98
C ASP A 76 -4.86 -5.18 -11.02
N VAL A 77 -4.91 -4.44 -12.13
CA VAL A 77 -5.57 -3.11 -12.28
C VAL A 77 -4.99 -2.04 -11.36
N GLY A 78 -4.90 -2.30 -10.05
CA GLY A 78 -4.29 -1.43 -9.05
C GLY A 78 -5.26 -0.48 -8.35
N HIS A 79 -6.53 -0.43 -8.76
CA HIS A 79 -7.55 0.43 -8.16
C HIS A 79 -7.87 0.14 -6.69
N GLN A 80 -7.50 -1.05 -6.21
CA GLN A 80 -7.64 -1.54 -4.84
C GLN A 80 -6.40 -1.30 -3.98
N ALA A 81 -5.35 -0.68 -4.52
CA ALA A 81 -4.03 -0.58 -3.88
C ALA A 81 -3.85 0.73 -3.07
N TYR A 82 -4.92 1.35 -2.58
CA TYR A 82 -4.80 2.59 -1.80
C TYR A 82 -4.15 2.37 -0.44
N GLY A 83 -4.55 1.30 0.26
CA GLY A 83 -3.86 0.89 1.49
C GLY A 83 -2.37 0.64 1.25
N HIS A 84 -2.04 0.01 0.11
CA HIS A 84 -0.65 -0.25 -0.28
C HIS A 84 0.12 1.06 -0.44
N LYS A 85 -0.42 2.06 -1.15
CA LYS A 85 0.23 3.37 -1.27
C LYS A 85 0.44 4.03 0.09
N ILE A 86 -0.58 4.02 0.95
CA ILE A 86 -0.53 4.63 2.29
C ILE A 86 0.59 4.01 3.14
N LEU A 87 0.68 2.68 3.20
CA LEU A 87 1.66 1.94 4.01
C LEU A 87 3.08 1.92 3.43
N THR A 88 3.30 2.54 2.26
CA THR A 88 4.59 2.54 1.55
C THR A 88 5.08 3.97 1.30
N GLY A 89 5.04 4.79 2.34
CA GLY A 89 5.65 6.13 2.36
C GLY A 89 4.80 7.24 1.72
N ARG A 90 3.57 6.97 1.27
CA ARG A 90 2.75 7.95 0.54
C ARG A 90 1.52 8.44 1.29
N ARG A 91 1.39 8.14 2.58
CA ARG A 91 0.28 8.60 3.42
C ARG A 91 0.08 10.11 3.36
N GLU A 92 1.14 10.89 3.62
CA GLU A 92 1.06 12.36 3.63
C GLU A 92 0.68 12.94 2.27
N ALA A 93 1.17 12.35 1.18
CA ALA A 93 0.83 12.78 -0.18
C ALA A 93 -0.56 12.30 -0.64
N PHE A 94 -1.24 11.43 0.13
CA PHE A 94 -2.44 10.72 -0.32
C PHE A 94 -3.63 11.66 -0.60
N HIS A 95 -3.70 12.81 0.07
CA HIS A 95 -4.69 13.85 -0.22
C HIS A 95 -4.59 14.43 -1.66
N THR A 96 -3.48 14.18 -2.37
CA THR A 96 -3.26 14.57 -3.77
C THR A 96 -3.69 13.51 -4.80
N LEU A 97 -4.21 12.37 -4.34
CA LEU A 97 -4.62 11.24 -5.17
C LEU A 97 -5.41 11.67 -6.41
N ARG A 98 -4.99 11.23 -7.60
CA ARG A 98 -5.62 11.49 -8.90
C ARG A 98 -5.71 12.98 -9.31
N LYS A 99 -5.05 13.89 -8.58
CA LYS A 99 -4.95 15.30 -8.96
C LYS A 99 -3.77 15.50 -9.91
N PHE A 100 -3.83 16.56 -10.71
CA PHE A 100 -2.70 16.95 -11.55
C PHE A 100 -1.44 17.17 -10.71
N LYS A 101 -0.33 16.53 -11.08
CA LYS A 101 0.94 16.50 -10.33
C LYS A 101 0.86 15.87 -8.92
N GLY A 102 -0.25 15.21 -8.59
CA GLY A 102 -0.39 14.39 -7.40
C GLY A 102 -0.05 12.92 -7.66
N ILE A 103 -0.31 12.06 -6.67
CA ILE A 103 -0.09 10.62 -6.81
C ILE A 103 -1.12 9.97 -7.74
N SER A 104 -0.68 8.96 -8.47
CA SER A 104 -1.48 8.16 -9.38
C SER A 104 -2.59 7.40 -8.65
N GLY A 105 -3.70 7.16 -9.36
CA GLY A 105 -4.77 6.28 -8.91
C GLY A 105 -4.43 4.79 -8.93
N PHE A 106 -3.27 4.42 -9.46
CA PHE A 106 -2.80 3.05 -9.64
C PHE A 106 -1.30 2.94 -9.29
N PRO A 107 -0.78 1.76 -8.94
CA PRO A 107 0.65 1.52 -8.82
C PRO A 107 1.44 1.92 -10.08
N ASN A 108 2.56 2.61 -9.87
CA ASN A 108 3.48 3.08 -10.89
C ASN A 108 4.93 3.03 -10.35
N PRO A 109 5.85 2.23 -10.94
CA PRO A 109 7.25 2.15 -10.51
C PRO A 109 8.00 3.48 -10.57
N GLY A 110 7.56 4.42 -11.42
CA GLY A 110 8.11 5.78 -11.46
C GLY A 110 7.66 6.67 -10.29
N GLU A 111 6.67 6.23 -9.50
CA GLU A 111 6.18 6.92 -8.31
C GLU A 111 6.74 6.32 -7.01
N SER A 112 6.94 5.00 -6.95
CA SER A 112 7.45 4.31 -5.76
C SER A 112 8.13 2.99 -6.10
N GLU A 113 9.19 2.64 -5.38
CA GLU A 113 9.87 1.34 -5.47
C GLU A 113 8.98 0.16 -5.03
N TYR A 114 7.93 0.42 -4.26
CA TYR A 114 6.99 -0.60 -3.81
C TYR A 114 5.95 -0.96 -4.89
N ASP A 115 5.83 -0.14 -5.93
CA ASP A 115 4.94 -0.39 -7.06
C ASP A 115 5.68 -1.26 -8.10
N ALA A 116 5.53 -2.58 -8.03
CA ALA A 116 6.33 -3.52 -8.81
C ALA A 116 6.21 -3.38 -10.34
N PHE A 117 5.06 -2.89 -10.85
CA PHE A 117 4.83 -2.66 -12.28
C PHE A 117 3.79 -1.56 -12.52
N ILE A 118 3.74 -1.04 -13.75
CA ILE A 118 2.73 -0.05 -14.15
C ILE A 118 1.38 -0.76 -14.28
N ALA A 119 0.45 -0.44 -13.38
CA ALA A 119 -0.90 -0.98 -13.39
C ALA A 119 -1.91 -0.04 -14.08
N GLY A 120 -3.05 -0.59 -14.50
CA GLY A 120 -4.16 0.18 -15.07
C GLY A 120 -5.15 -0.71 -15.83
N HIS A 121 -4.72 -1.28 -16.96
CA HIS A 121 -5.49 -2.35 -17.60
C HIS A 121 -5.48 -3.62 -16.74
N ALA A 122 -6.56 -4.39 -16.82
CA ALA A 122 -6.71 -5.65 -16.10
C ALA A 122 -5.93 -6.80 -16.75
N SER A 123 -5.74 -7.87 -15.99
CA SER A 123 -5.31 -9.20 -16.44
C SER A 123 -3.85 -9.29 -16.92
N ASN A 124 -3.01 -8.34 -16.52
CA ASN A 124 -1.57 -8.32 -16.84
C ASN A 124 -0.69 -8.73 -15.65
N SER A 125 -1.23 -8.80 -14.43
CA SER A 125 -0.47 -9.10 -13.21
C SER A 125 0.25 -10.45 -13.26
N ILE A 126 -0.44 -11.52 -13.67
CA ILE A 126 0.14 -12.87 -13.68
C ILE A 126 1.30 -12.96 -14.67
N SER A 127 1.15 -12.40 -15.87
CA SER A 127 2.23 -12.34 -16.87
C SER A 127 3.42 -11.52 -16.37
N ALA A 128 3.17 -10.38 -15.74
CA ALA A 128 4.24 -9.56 -15.14
C ALA A 128 4.95 -10.30 -14.00
N ALA A 129 4.20 -10.90 -13.07
CA ALA A 129 4.73 -11.66 -11.94
C ALA A 129 5.56 -12.87 -12.40
N MET A 130 5.11 -13.59 -13.44
CA MET A 130 5.88 -14.67 -14.05
C MET A 130 7.24 -14.18 -14.55
N GLY A 131 7.26 -13.07 -15.29
CA GLY A 131 8.50 -12.47 -15.77
C GLY A 131 9.44 -12.04 -14.65
N MET A 132 8.90 -11.45 -13.57
CA MET A 132 9.66 -11.09 -12.38
C MET A 132 10.24 -12.33 -11.66
N SER A 133 9.46 -13.41 -11.56
CA SER A 133 9.89 -14.66 -10.93
C SER A 133 11.06 -15.29 -11.70
N VAL A 134 10.95 -15.40 -13.02
CA VAL A 134 12.03 -15.94 -13.87
C VAL A 134 13.28 -15.07 -13.77
N ALA A 135 13.12 -13.75 -13.73
CA ALA A 135 14.26 -12.84 -13.58
C ALA A 135 14.94 -12.98 -12.20
N SER A 136 14.18 -13.22 -11.13
CA SER A 136 14.72 -13.48 -9.79
C SER A 136 15.56 -14.76 -9.78
N GLU A 137 15.01 -15.84 -10.35
CA GLU A 137 15.70 -17.13 -10.46
C GLU A 137 17.02 -17.01 -11.23
N LEU A 138 17.03 -16.29 -12.36
CA LEU A 138 18.24 -16.06 -13.16
C LEU A 138 19.29 -15.17 -12.46
N LYS A 139 18.88 -14.37 -11.48
CA LYS A 139 19.76 -13.48 -10.70
C LYS A 139 20.21 -14.08 -9.37
N GLU A 140 19.65 -15.24 -8.99
CA GLU A 140 19.87 -15.86 -7.69
C GLU A 140 19.44 -14.94 -6.52
N GLU A 141 18.34 -14.20 -6.72
CA GLU A 141 17.66 -13.33 -5.73
C GLU A 141 16.34 -13.95 -5.24
#